data_AF-A0A5B0DNJ3-F1
#
_entry.id   AF-A0A5B0DNJ3-F1
#
_cell.length_a   1.000
_cell.length_b   1.000
_cell.length_c   1.000
_cell.angle_alpha   90.00
_cell.angle_beta   90.00
_cell.angle_gamma   90.00
#
_symmetry.space_group_name_H-M   'P 1'
#
loop_
_entity.id
_entity.type
_entity.pdbx_description
1 polymer ?
#
loop_
_entity_poly.entity_id
_entity_poly.type
_entity_poly.pdbx_seq_one_letter_code
_entity_poly.pdbx_strand_id
1 'polypeptide(L)'
;MDQGQTERNRIRLISSERTVLELFLLVYLFLFITIDSVVGSHYLWLLLSTGMGIITYLLFSKVEYSLGIGILLAALLATPFYFNGLPLVVVFMLFVYSFWRLQVNFGETKGEGWPYLVLNTIFFTVFYFILKLFFVNANADELMSVQVVLYLLTTVIYFIIRFIVIGVIGWQLRNFNLVDMGKIFAAILGLGFITYIAVSFLMHPFRSAVIAIVGFLFSGLFILFGKGVTPLLDWYNAKLDEARARQLEQAEVESSYIDFSMQDGTRIFGATFSHNELFIMLGISITILVSFILIARRRKKGRLLDKDLGNTFLSTGRTKKKKEKQLVYDYSDAFDVVRTAYKKFEEEAQYSKVPRLEGETVKEWFSRMNWGHNEVLFNTYDKVRYGSHSVTEEEGSHFVDELDKIRHNNFKNNV
;
A
#
# COMPACT_ATOMS: atom_id res chain seq x y z
N MET A 1 10.80 28.22 -14.10
CA MET A 1 10.10 26.93 -13.93
C MET A 1 9.04 27.14 -12.86
N ASP A 2 7.79 26.85 -13.17
CA ASP A 2 6.65 27.04 -12.27
C ASP A 2 6.77 26.08 -11.07
N GLN A 3 6.74 26.61 -9.84
CA GLN A 3 6.87 25.83 -8.62
C GLN A 3 5.78 24.74 -8.55
N GLY A 4 4.59 25.04 -9.05
CA GLY A 4 3.47 24.09 -9.11
C GLY A 4 3.71 22.90 -10.05
N GLN A 5 4.50 23.07 -11.11
CA GLN A 5 4.84 21.95 -12.00
C GLN A 5 5.85 21.00 -11.35
N THR A 6 6.83 21.54 -10.63
CA THR A 6 7.83 20.73 -9.92
C THR A 6 7.21 19.91 -8.79
N GLU A 7 6.26 20.49 -8.04
CA GLU A 7 5.55 19.77 -6.98
C GLU A 7 4.64 18.67 -7.53
N ARG A 8 3.90 18.95 -8.62
CA ARG A 8 3.08 17.94 -9.31
C ARG A 8 3.92 16.75 -9.78
N ASN A 9 5.08 16.99 -10.40
CA ASN A 9 5.97 15.92 -10.86
C ASN A 9 6.51 15.09 -9.69
N ARG A 10 6.83 15.72 -8.56
CA ARG A 10 7.25 15.03 -7.34
C ARG A 10 6.17 14.11 -6.80
N ILE A 11 4.93 14.61 -6.69
CA ILE A 11 3.79 13.81 -6.21
C ILE A 11 3.56 12.61 -7.15
N ARG A 12 3.58 12.83 -8.47
CA ARG A 12 3.39 11.77 -9.47
C ARG A 12 4.50 10.72 -9.45
N LEU A 13 5.74 11.11 -9.19
CA LEU A 13 6.86 10.18 -9.02
C LEU A 13 6.68 9.29 -7.78
N ILE A 14 6.29 9.89 -6.64
CA ILE A 14 6.01 9.16 -5.40
C ILE A 14 4.82 8.21 -5.57
N SER A 15 3.75 8.65 -6.25
CA SER A 15 2.59 7.80 -6.56
C SER A 15 2.94 6.63 -7.48
N SER A 16 3.84 6.84 -8.45
CA SER A 16 4.35 5.77 -9.32
C SER A 16 5.17 4.75 -8.53
N GLU A 17 6.15 5.21 -7.73
CA GLU A 17 6.92 4.36 -6.83
C GLU A 17 6.00 3.47 -6.00
N ARG A 18 5.03 4.09 -5.31
CA ARG A 18 4.09 3.36 -4.47
C ARG A 18 3.29 2.31 -5.25
N THR A 19 2.84 2.64 -6.45
CA THR A 19 2.10 1.71 -7.30
C THR A 19 2.94 0.48 -7.64
N VAL A 20 4.21 0.66 -8.02
CA VAL A 20 5.11 -0.46 -8.31
C VAL A 20 5.28 -1.35 -7.09
N LEU A 21 5.57 -0.74 -5.94
CA LEU A 21 5.83 -1.47 -4.70
C LEU A 21 4.61 -2.27 -4.23
N GLU A 22 3.41 -1.72 -4.35
CA GLU A 22 2.17 -2.43 -3.98
C GLU A 22 1.83 -3.55 -4.96
N LEU A 23 2.21 -3.41 -6.23
CA LEU A 23 2.11 -4.49 -7.20
C LEU A 23 3.12 -5.60 -6.89
N PHE A 24 4.35 -5.28 -6.48
CA PHE A 24 5.38 -6.27 -6.14
C PHE A 24 4.92 -7.26 -5.06
N LEU A 25 4.08 -6.84 -4.11
CA LEU A 25 3.56 -7.74 -3.07
C LEU A 25 2.78 -8.94 -3.64
N LEU A 26 2.18 -8.82 -4.83
CA LEU A 26 1.50 -9.95 -5.48
C LEU A 26 2.47 -10.99 -6.05
N VAL A 27 3.77 -10.71 -6.14
CA VAL A 27 4.75 -11.65 -6.73
C VAL A 27 4.75 -13.00 -6.01
N TYR A 28 4.51 -13.00 -4.70
CA TYR A 28 4.49 -14.22 -3.89
C TYR A 28 3.29 -15.12 -4.20
N LEU A 29 2.16 -14.57 -4.68
CA LEU A 29 1.01 -15.37 -5.10
C LEU A 29 1.33 -16.18 -6.37
N PHE A 30 2.16 -15.65 -7.26
CA PHE A 30 2.56 -16.34 -8.49
C PHE A 30 3.43 -17.58 -8.25
N LEU A 31 3.95 -17.78 -7.03
CA LEU A 31 4.60 -19.04 -6.65
C LEU A 31 3.63 -20.21 -6.56
N PHE A 32 2.34 -19.93 -6.32
CA PHE A 32 1.28 -20.95 -6.24
C PHE A 32 0.54 -21.12 -7.56
N ILE A 33 0.70 -20.16 -8.46
CA ILE A 33 0.11 -20.15 -9.80
C ILE A 33 1.23 -20.47 -10.79
N THR A 34 1.80 -21.67 -10.66
CA THR A 34 2.82 -22.15 -11.58
C THR A 34 2.13 -22.65 -12.84
N ILE A 35 2.40 -21.96 -13.95
CA ILE A 35 2.10 -22.43 -15.30
C ILE A 35 3.45 -22.71 -15.95
N ASP A 36 3.52 -23.77 -16.74
CA ASP A 36 4.67 -24.09 -17.59
C ASP A 36 4.82 -23.03 -18.68
N SER A 37 5.30 -21.85 -18.30
CA SER A 37 5.62 -20.75 -19.19
C SER A 37 7.13 -20.61 -19.34
N VAL A 38 7.59 -20.21 -20.52
CA VAL A 38 9.01 -20.01 -20.84
C VAL A 38 9.69 -19.05 -19.84
N VAL A 39 8.93 -18.06 -19.37
CA VAL A 39 9.35 -17.15 -18.29
C VAL A 39 8.44 -17.39 -17.10
N GLY A 40 9.01 -17.66 -15.92
CA GLY A 40 8.24 -17.81 -14.69
C GLY A 40 7.31 -16.61 -14.46
N SER A 41 6.03 -16.87 -14.21
CA SER A 41 4.98 -15.83 -14.07
C SER A 41 5.31 -14.76 -13.02
N HIS A 42 6.05 -15.13 -11.97
CA HIS A 42 6.55 -14.20 -10.95
C HIS A 42 7.55 -13.18 -11.52
N TYR A 43 8.48 -13.58 -12.39
CA TYR A 43 9.43 -12.67 -13.03
C TYR A 43 8.73 -11.75 -14.04
N LEU A 44 7.79 -12.31 -14.82
CA LEU A 44 6.97 -11.53 -15.74
C LEU A 44 6.19 -10.44 -14.99
N TRP A 45 5.62 -10.77 -13.82
CA TRP A 45 4.90 -9.80 -12.99
C TRP A 45 5.80 -8.67 -12.49
N LEU A 46 7.02 -8.98 -12.01
CA LEU A 46 7.97 -7.95 -11.58
C LEU A 46 8.38 -7.02 -12.74
N LEU A 47 8.64 -7.59 -13.92
CA LEU A 47 8.99 -6.83 -15.10
C LEU A 47 7.85 -5.88 -15.50
N LEU A 48 6.63 -6.41 -15.63
CA LEU A 48 5.47 -5.63 -16.07
C LEU A 48 5.06 -4.58 -15.03
N SER A 49 5.11 -4.88 -13.74
CA SER A 49 4.82 -3.91 -12.67
C SER A 49 5.86 -2.79 -12.61
N THR A 50 7.15 -3.09 -12.83
CA THR A 50 8.20 -2.06 -12.95
C THR A 50 7.96 -1.17 -14.17
N GLY A 51 7.69 -1.79 -15.34
CA GLY A 51 7.38 -1.05 -16.57
C GLY A 51 6.14 -0.18 -16.42
N MET A 52 5.11 -0.67 -15.72
CA MET A 52 3.91 0.08 -15.38
C MET A 52 4.21 1.31 -14.53
N GLY A 53 5.12 1.23 -13.57
CA GLY A 53 5.60 2.38 -12.81
C GLY A 53 6.17 3.47 -13.71
N ILE A 54 7.06 3.08 -14.62
CA ILE A 54 7.68 4.01 -15.57
C ILE A 54 6.60 4.64 -16.47
N ILE A 55 5.70 3.83 -17.04
CA ILE A 55 4.63 4.29 -17.92
C ILE A 55 3.69 5.25 -17.18
N THR A 56 3.24 4.90 -15.97
CA THR A 56 2.35 5.75 -15.16
C THR A 56 3.02 7.06 -14.80
N TYR A 57 4.31 7.06 -14.43
CA TYR A 57 5.06 8.30 -14.18
C TYR A 57 5.12 9.18 -15.43
N LEU A 58 5.55 8.62 -16.57
CA LEU A 58 5.68 9.38 -17.82
C LEU A 58 4.34 9.91 -18.30
N LEU A 59 3.29 9.08 -18.29
CA LEU A 59 1.96 9.44 -18.74
C LEU A 59 1.34 10.50 -17.84
N PHE A 60 1.33 10.25 -16.53
CA PHE A 60 0.72 11.18 -15.59
C PHE A 60 1.56 12.42 -15.37
N SER A 61 2.86 12.46 -15.69
CA SER A 61 3.63 13.72 -15.71
C SER A 61 3.07 14.75 -16.69
N LYS A 62 2.37 14.31 -17.74
CA LYS A 62 1.81 15.17 -18.80
C LYS A 62 0.29 15.27 -18.75
N VAL A 63 -0.39 14.20 -18.34
CA VAL A 63 -1.85 14.06 -18.41
C VAL A 63 -2.42 13.89 -17.02
N GLU A 64 -3.57 14.48 -16.73
CA GLU A 64 -4.28 14.24 -15.48
C GLU A 64 -4.87 12.83 -15.44
N TYR A 65 -4.95 12.26 -14.23
CA TYR A 65 -5.53 10.93 -14.08
C TYR A 65 -7.00 10.94 -14.51
N SER A 66 -7.35 10.01 -15.38
CA SER A 66 -8.75 9.73 -15.71
C SER A 66 -9.03 8.24 -15.55
N LEU A 67 -10.28 7.92 -15.20
CA LEU A 67 -10.71 6.54 -14.96
C LEU A 67 -10.46 5.64 -16.19
N GLY A 68 -10.69 6.19 -17.40
CA GLY A 68 -10.44 5.46 -18.65
C GLY A 68 -8.97 5.07 -18.85
N ILE A 69 -8.04 5.98 -18.54
CA ILE A 69 -6.59 5.70 -18.58
C ILE A 69 -6.24 4.63 -17.53
N GLY A 70 -6.80 4.72 -16.33
CA GLY A 70 -6.60 3.72 -15.27
C GLY A 70 -7.04 2.32 -15.70
N ILE A 71 -8.21 2.19 -16.33
CA ILE A 71 -8.71 0.91 -16.88
C ILE A 71 -7.78 0.39 -17.97
N LEU A 72 -7.39 1.24 -18.92
CA LEU A 72 -6.53 0.83 -20.02
C LEU A 72 -5.18 0.30 -19.51
N LEU A 73 -4.55 1.02 -18.59
CA LEU A 73 -3.28 0.60 -18.01
C LEU A 73 -3.41 -0.71 -17.23
N ALA A 74 -4.45 -0.87 -16.41
CA ALA A 74 -4.69 -2.12 -15.68
C ALA A 74 -4.93 -3.31 -16.62
N ALA A 75 -5.66 -3.09 -17.73
CA ALA A 75 -5.87 -4.10 -18.76
C ALA A 75 -4.56 -4.47 -19.47
N LEU A 76 -3.73 -3.48 -19.82
CA LEU A 76 -2.41 -3.70 -20.42
C LEU A 76 -1.50 -4.52 -19.49
N LEU A 77 -1.58 -4.30 -18.18
CA LEU A 77 -0.81 -5.05 -17.19
C LEU A 77 -1.29 -6.51 -17.03
N ALA A 78 -2.60 -6.76 -17.07
CA ALA A 78 -3.18 -8.10 -16.87
C ALA A 78 -3.17 -8.97 -18.14
N THR A 79 -3.32 -8.38 -19.32
CA THR A 79 -3.46 -9.09 -20.61
C THR A 79 -2.33 -10.09 -20.92
N PRO A 80 -1.04 -9.77 -20.67
CA PRO A 80 0.06 -10.72 -20.89
C PRO A 80 -0.13 -12.04 -20.14
N PHE A 81 -0.76 -12.03 -18.97
CA PHE A 81 -1.00 -13.24 -18.18
C PHE A 81 -2.04 -14.16 -18.82
N TYR A 82 -3.05 -13.61 -19.49
CA TYR A 82 -3.99 -14.41 -20.27
C TYR A 82 -3.29 -15.15 -21.41
N PHE A 83 -2.39 -14.47 -22.13
CA PHE A 83 -1.58 -15.08 -23.19
C PHE A 83 -0.54 -16.09 -22.66
N ASN A 84 -0.13 -15.96 -21.40
CA ASN A 84 0.69 -16.96 -20.71
C ASN A 84 -0.15 -18.12 -20.12
N GLY A 85 -1.44 -18.21 -20.45
CA GLY A 85 -2.29 -19.33 -20.07
C GLY A 85 -2.90 -19.22 -18.67
N LEU A 86 -2.85 -18.05 -18.00
CA LEU A 86 -3.52 -17.90 -16.71
C LEU A 86 -5.04 -17.98 -16.87
N PRO A 87 -5.74 -18.65 -15.94
CA PRO A 87 -7.20 -18.68 -15.95
C PRO A 87 -7.77 -17.26 -15.97
N LEU A 88 -8.81 -17.05 -16.77
CA LEU A 88 -9.44 -15.74 -16.95
C LEU A 88 -9.84 -15.07 -15.62
N VAL A 89 -10.24 -15.87 -14.63
CA VAL A 89 -10.60 -15.42 -13.29
C VAL A 89 -9.42 -14.76 -12.59
N VAL A 90 -8.24 -15.37 -12.65
CA VAL A 90 -7.01 -14.82 -12.05
C VAL A 90 -6.61 -13.55 -12.78
N VAL A 91 -6.66 -13.55 -14.12
CA VAL A 91 -6.39 -12.36 -14.94
C VAL A 91 -7.34 -11.21 -14.56
N PHE A 92 -8.62 -11.51 -14.37
CA PHE A 92 -9.61 -10.52 -13.94
C PHE A 92 -9.32 -9.99 -12.53
N MET A 93 -8.92 -10.84 -11.59
CA MET A 93 -8.49 -10.40 -10.25
C MET A 93 -7.27 -9.49 -10.32
N LEU A 94 -6.27 -9.81 -11.13
CA LEU A 94 -5.09 -8.96 -11.36
C LEU A 94 -5.52 -7.60 -11.94
N PHE A 95 -6.41 -7.60 -12.94
CA PHE A 95 -6.97 -6.39 -13.51
C PHE A 95 -7.66 -5.51 -12.45
N VAL A 96 -8.57 -6.08 -11.65
CA VAL A 96 -9.31 -5.35 -10.61
C VAL A 96 -8.36 -4.79 -9.56
N TYR A 97 -7.40 -5.60 -9.10
CA TYR A 97 -6.40 -5.17 -8.12
C TYR A 97 -5.54 -4.02 -8.66
N SER A 98 -4.98 -4.17 -9.86
CA SER A 98 -4.14 -3.15 -10.49
C SER A 98 -4.91 -1.86 -10.74
N PHE A 99 -6.16 -1.95 -11.20
CA PHE A 99 -7.03 -0.79 -11.36
C PHE A 99 -7.29 -0.08 -10.03
N TRP A 100 -7.63 -0.83 -8.98
CA TRP A 100 -7.85 -0.29 -7.65
C TRP A 100 -6.60 0.43 -7.12
N ARG A 101 -5.40 -0.16 -7.27
CA ARG A 101 -4.15 0.49 -6.85
C ARG A 101 -3.86 1.77 -7.62
N LEU A 102 -4.08 1.79 -8.93
CA LEU A 102 -3.94 3.01 -9.74
C LEU A 102 -4.89 4.12 -9.26
N GLN A 103 -6.15 3.77 -8.99
CA GLN A 103 -7.15 4.71 -8.50
C GLN A 103 -6.77 5.27 -7.12
N VAL A 104 -6.24 4.44 -6.22
CA VAL A 104 -5.81 4.89 -4.88
C VAL A 104 -4.59 5.80 -4.96
N ASN A 105 -3.62 5.51 -5.82
CA ASN A 105 -2.35 6.24 -5.86
C ASN A 105 -2.39 7.51 -6.72
N PHE A 106 -3.23 7.57 -7.75
CA PHE A 106 -3.33 8.71 -8.67
C PHE A 106 -4.69 9.44 -8.63
N GLY A 107 -5.68 8.92 -7.92
CA GLY A 107 -6.97 9.58 -7.71
C GLY A 107 -6.91 10.71 -6.67
N GLU A 108 -8.07 11.26 -6.33
CA GLU A 108 -8.20 12.38 -5.37
C GLU A 108 -7.82 12.01 -3.92
N THR A 109 -7.72 10.73 -3.61
CA THR A 109 -7.41 10.25 -2.26
C THR A 109 -5.90 10.26 -2.04
N LYS A 110 -5.40 11.24 -1.27
CA LYS A 110 -4.03 11.22 -0.75
C LYS A 110 -3.91 10.13 0.31
N GLY A 111 -3.60 8.90 -0.11
CA GLY A 111 -3.27 7.84 0.82
C GLY A 111 -1.88 8.07 1.42
N GLU A 112 -1.69 7.78 2.70
CA GLU A 112 -0.36 7.68 3.30
C GLU A 112 0.40 6.49 2.70
N GLY A 113 1.70 6.62 2.49
CA GLY A 113 2.54 5.55 1.95
C GLY A 113 2.62 4.37 2.93
N TRP A 114 2.58 3.14 2.41
CA TRP A 114 2.70 1.96 3.25
C TRP A 114 4.17 1.67 3.55
N PRO A 115 4.50 1.09 4.71
CA PRO A 115 5.85 0.64 5.02
C PRO A 115 6.18 -0.62 4.20
N TYR A 116 6.55 -0.43 2.92
CA TYR A 116 6.74 -1.52 1.96
C TYR A 116 7.66 -2.63 2.46
N LEU A 117 8.81 -2.28 3.06
CA LEU A 117 9.74 -3.29 3.57
C LEU A 117 9.11 -4.19 4.62
N VAL A 118 8.33 -3.61 5.54
CA VAL A 118 7.62 -4.37 6.58
C VAL A 118 6.60 -5.30 5.92
N LEU A 119 5.80 -4.79 4.97
CA LEU A 119 4.85 -5.63 4.25
C LEU A 119 5.53 -6.73 3.43
N ASN A 120 6.63 -6.42 2.74
CA ASN A 120 7.37 -7.38 1.92
C ASN A 120 7.90 -8.51 2.80
N THR A 121 8.45 -8.19 3.98
CA THR A 121 8.88 -9.18 4.97
C THR A 121 7.70 -9.98 5.50
N ILE A 122 6.57 -9.36 5.85
CA ILE A 122 5.36 -10.07 6.30
C ILE A 122 4.87 -11.04 5.22
N PHE A 123 4.73 -10.60 3.98
CA PHE A 123 4.29 -11.43 2.87
C PHE A 123 5.28 -12.57 2.62
N PHE A 124 6.59 -12.28 2.60
CA PHE A 124 7.62 -13.30 2.52
C PHE A 124 7.45 -14.35 3.63
N THR A 125 7.38 -13.95 4.90
CA THR A 125 7.24 -14.88 6.03
C THR A 125 5.95 -15.70 5.95
N VAL A 126 4.82 -15.07 5.64
CA VAL A 126 3.51 -15.75 5.53
C VAL A 126 3.53 -16.77 4.39
N PHE A 127 3.94 -16.37 3.18
CA PHE A 127 3.96 -17.28 2.04
C PHE A 127 5.04 -18.38 2.18
N TYR A 128 6.16 -18.07 2.85
CA TYR A 128 7.20 -19.06 3.15
C TYR A 128 6.69 -20.12 4.12
N PHE A 129 5.96 -19.68 5.14
CA PHE A 129 5.28 -20.57 6.07
C PHE A 129 4.23 -21.45 5.36
N ILE A 130 3.40 -20.86 4.50
CA ILE A 130 2.40 -21.60 3.69
C ILE A 130 3.10 -22.64 2.81
N LEU A 131 4.17 -22.29 2.11
CA LEU A 131 4.92 -23.25 1.28
C LEU A 131 5.44 -24.42 2.12
N LYS A 132 6.07 -24.15 3.27
CA LYS A 132 6.60 -25.21 4.16
C LYS A 132 5.50 -26.07 4.78
N LEU A 133 4.31 -25.53 5.02
CA LEU A 133 3.20 -26.25 5.65
C LEU A 133 2.46 -27.15 4.65
N PHE A 134 2.14 -26.62 3.47
CA PHE A 134 1.28 -27.32 2.50
C PHE A 134 2.05 -28.16 1.48
N PHE A 135 3.30 -27.82 1.16
CA PHE A 135 4.09 -28.53 0.16
C PHE A 135 5.15 -29.38 0.85
N VAL A 136 4.74 -30.59 1.24
CA VAL A 136 5.63 -31.61 1.85
C VAL A 136 6.48 -32.34 0.79
N ASN A 137 6.15 -32.21 -0.50
CA ASN A 137 6.74 -32.96 -1.62
C ASN A 137 7.97 -32.31 -2.28
N ALA A 138 8.64 -33.11 -3.13
CA ALA A 138 10.01 -33.00 -3.68
C ALA A 138 10.49 -31.65 -4.26
N ASN A 139 9.60 -30.68 -4.54
CA ASN A 139 9.99 -29.38 -5.12
C ASN A 139 9.90 -28.22 -4.13
N ALA A 140 9.61 -28.47 -2.84
CA ALA A 140 9.47 -27.41 -1.85
C ALA A 140 10.76 -26.57 -1.70
N ASP A 141 11.93 -27.22 -1.76
CA ASP A 141 13.21 -26.54 -1.59
C ASP A 141 13.55 -25.65 -2.81
N GLU A 142 13.12 -26.03 -4.02
CA GLU A 142 13.22 -25.20 -5.21
C GLU A 142 12.31 -23.97 -5.11
N LEU A 143 11.02 -24.16 -4.80
CA LEU A 143 10.06 -23.06 -4.65
C LEU A 143 10.47 -22.09 -3.54
N MET A 144 11.04 -22.59 -2.45
CA MET A 144 11.61 -21.77 -1.39
C MET A 144 12.82 -20.97 -1.86
N SER A 145 13.72 -21.60 -2.62
CA SER A 145 14.87 -20.90 -3.19
C SER A 145 14.41 -19.77 -4.10
N VAL A 146 13.41 -20.02 -4.95
CA VAL A 146 12.78 -18.98 -5.79
C VAL A 146 12.15 -17.88 -4.92
N GLN A 147 11.47 -18.23 -3.83
CA GLN A 147 10.88 -17.22 -2.94
C GLN A 147 11.93 -16.33 -2.26
N VAL A 148 13.05 -16.91 -1.81
CA VAL A 148 14.17 -16.15 -1.25
C VAL A 148 14.77 -15.23 -2.31
N VAL A 149 14.97 -15.74 -3.53
CA VAL A 149 15.43 -14.92 -4.67
C VAL A 149 14.46 -13.78 -4.94
N LEU A 150 13.15 -14.02 -4.94
CA LEU A 150 12.13 -12.99 -5.13
C LEU A 150 12.13 -11.94 -4.01
N TYR A 151 12.30 -12.35 -2.75
CA TYR A 151 12.41 -11.43 -1.62
C TYR A 151 13.64 -10.53 -1.76
N LEU A 152 14.79 -11.09 -2.09
CA LEU A 152 16.02 -10.34 -2.31
C LEU A 152 15.88 -9.40 -3.52
N LEU A 153 15.36 -9.91 -4.63
CA LEU A 153 15.16 -9.16 -5.87
C LEU A 153 14.22 -7.97 -5.66
N THR A 154 13.04 -8.21 -5.07
CA THR A 154 12.07 -7.13 -4.78
C THR A 154 12.61 -6.09 -3.81
N THR A 155 13.44 -6.51 -2.83
CA THR A 155 14.11 -5.61 -1.90
C THR A 155 15.15 -4.75 -2.62
N VAL A 156 16.00 -5.35 -3.45
CA VAL A 156 16.99 -4.62 -4.25
C VAL A 156 16.30 -3.64 -5.20
N ILE A 157 15.26 -4.07 -5.93
CA ILE A 157 14.52 -3.18 -6.83
C ILE A 157 13.85 -2.04 -6.04
N TYR A 158 13.27 -2.31 -4.87
CA TYR A 158 12.74 -1.25 -4.00
C TYR A 158 13.80 -0.20 -3.69
N PHE A 159 15.01 -0.61 -3.31
CA PHE A 159 16.08 0.34 -3.02
C PHE A 159 16.54 1.12 -4.25
N ILE A 160 16.62 0.47 -5.42
CA ILE A 160 16.94 1.16 -6.68
C ILE A 160 15.87 2.22 -6.98
N ILE A 161 14.59 1.85 -6.93
CA ILE A 161 13.48 2.79 -7.14
C ILE A 161 13.55 3.92 -6.12
N ARG A 162 13.70 3.60 -4.84
CA ARG A 162 13.78 4.58 -3.76
C ARG A 162 14.95 5.54 -3.95
N PHE A 163 16.10 5.03 -4.38
CA PHE A 163 17.28 5.83 -4.67
C PHE A 163 17.07 6.74 -5.88
N ILE A 164 16.40 6.26 -6.94
CA ILE A 164 16.03 7.10 -8.08
C ILE A 164 15.07 8.21 -7.62
N VAL A 165 14.04 7.88 -6.84
CA VAL A 165 13.07 8.88 -6.35
C VAL A 165 13.73 9.91 -5.45
N ILE A 166 14.52 9.47 -4.47
CA ILE A 166 15.27 10.37 -3.59
C ILE A 166 16.35 11.12 -4.37
N GLY A 167 16.96 10.54 -5.39
CA GLY A 167 17.92 11.22 -6.26
C GLY A 167 17.25 12.34 -7.04
N VAL A 168 16.11 12.08 -7.68
CA VAL A 168 15.35 13.08 -8.43
C VAL A 168 14.81 14.20 -7.53
N ILE A 169 14.34 13.87 -6.32
CA ILE A 169 13.87 14.85 -5.33
C ILE A 169 15.06 15.58 -4.67
N GLY A 170 16.11 14.85 -4.34
CA GLY A 170 17.27 15.25 -3.55
C GLY A 170 18.32 16.01 -4.34
N TRP A 171 18.36 15.89 -5.67
CA TRP A 171 19.12 16.83 -6.50
C TRP A 171 18.64 18.28 -6.31
N GLN A 172 17.39 18.48 -5.85
CA GLN A 172 16.88 19.79 -5.45
C GLN A 172 17.29 20.19 -4.01
N LEU A 173 17.77 19.24 -3.20
CA LEU A 173 18.17 19.39 -1.80
C LEU A 173 19.63 18.93 -1.63
N ARG A 174 20.58 19.82 -1.97
CA ARG A 174 22.04 19.63 -2.18
C ARG A 174 22.88 18.91 -1.08
N ASN A 175 22.29 18.31 -0.04
CA ASN A 175 23.00 17.83 1.16
C ASN A 175 22.81 16.32 1.46
N PHE A 176 22.50 15.47 0.47
CA PHE A 176 22.38 14.03 0.74
C PHE A 176 23.75 13.35 0.88
N ASN A 177 24.02 12.76 2.06
CA ASN A 177 25.22 11.97 2.33
C ASN A 177 25.00 10.50 1.94
N LEU A 178 25.63 10.03 0.87
CA LEU A 178 25.51 8.65 0.37
C LEU A 178 25.93 7.61 1.41
N VAL A 179 26.85 7.98 2.32
CA VAL A 179 27.37 7.08 3.35
C VAL A 179 26.27 6.69 4.36
N ASP A 180 25.42 7.63 4.76
CA ASP A 180 24.37 7.37 5.75
C ASP A 180 23.25 6.50 5.17
N MET A 181 22.96 6.65 3.87
CA MET A 181 22.08 5.73 3.16
C MET A 181 22.66 4.32 3.07
N GLY A 182 23.95 4.19 2.76
CA GLY A 182 24.64 2.90 2.72
C GLY A 182 24.54 2.16 4.06
N LYS A 183 24.66 2.88 5.18
CA LYS A 183 24.48 2.31 6.53
C LYS A 183 23.05 1.81 6.78
N ILE A 184 22.03 2.60 6.42
CA ILE A 184 20.63 2.20 6.55
C ILE A 184 20.33 0.97 5.69
N PHE A 185 20.85 0.94 4.47
CA PHE A 185 20.72 -0.19 3.55
C PHE A 185 21.37 -1.45 4.11
N ALA A 186 22.61 -1.35 4.60
CA ALA A 186 23.32 -2.46 5.22
C ALA A 186 22.59 -2.97 6.48
N ALA A 187 22.01 -2.08 7.28
CA ALA A 187 21.21 -2.46 8.45
C ALA A 187 19.95 -3.24 8.06
N ILE A 188 19.23 -2.81 7.02
CA ILE A 188 18.02 -3.50 6.54
C ILE A 188 18.35 -4.86 5.93
N LEU A 189 19.41 -4.94 5.11
CA LEU A 189 19.87 -6.23 4.57
C LEU A 189 20.34 -7.17 5.68
N GLY A 190 21.08 -6.64 6.67
CA GLY A 190 21.50 -7.39 7.86
C GLY A 190 20.31 -7.92 8.63
N LEU A 191 19.27 -7.10 8.86
CA LEU A 191 18.04 -7.52 9.51
C LEU A 191 17.30 -8.61 8.72
N GLY A 192 17.22 -8.47 7.39
CA GLY A 192 16.65 -9.48 6.50
C GLY A 192 17.41 -10.81 6.54
N PHE A 193 18.73 -10.76 6.55
CA PHE A 193 19.60 -11.93 6.66
C PHE A 193 19.46 -12.64 8.02
N ILE A 194 19.45 -11.87 9.11
CA ILE A 194 19.21 -12.40 10.46
C ILE A 194 17.82 -13.04 10.53
N THR A 195 16.80 -12.40 9.97
CA THR A 195 15.43 -12.94 9.92
C THR A 195 15.39 -14.25 9.12
N TYR A 196 16.08 -14.32 7.99
CA TYR A 196 16.19 -15.55 7.20
C TYR A 196 16.85 -16.68 7.98
N ILE A 197 17.99 -16.43 8.65
CA ILE A 197 18.65 -17.43 9.50
C ILE A 197 17.71 -17.88 10.62
N ALA A 198 17.09 -16.93 11.32
CA ALA A 198 16.17 -17.22 12.41
C ALA A 198 15.00 -18.08 11.94
N VAL A 199 14.34 -17.72 10.83
CA VAL A 199 13.24 -18.50 10.24
C VAL A 199 13.74 -19.87 9.80
N SER A 200 14.86 -19.97 9.07
CA SER A 200 15.37 -21.24 8.56
C SER A 200 15.70 -22.23 9.69
N PHE A 201 16.38 -21.77 10.75
CA PHE A 201 16.75 -22.62 11.88
C PHE A 201 15.60 -22.90 12.84
N LEU A 202 14.75 -21.91 13.15
CA LEU A 202 13.62 -22.09 14.08
C LEU A 202 12.43 -22.80 13.44
N MET A 203 12.28 -22.76 12.10
CA MET A 203 11.15 -23.40 11.42
C MET A 203 11.20 -24.91 11.49
N HIS A 204 12.37 -25.54 11.48
CA HIS A 204 12.44 -27.00 11.58
C HIS A 204 11.84 -27.53 12.91
N PRO A 205 12.31 -27.09 14.10
CA PRO A 205 11.71 -27.53 15.36
C PRO A 205 10.27 -27.05 15.52
N PHE A 206 9.93 -25.83 15.05
CA PHE A 206 8.57 -25.33 15.10
C PHE A 206 7.61 -26.16 14.24
N ARG A 207 8.01 -26.51 13.01
CA ARG A 207 7.25 -27.40 12.12
C ARG A 207 7.06 -28.75 12.75
N SER A 208 8.12 -29.37 13.28
CA SER A 208 8.02 -30.65 13.98
C SER A 208 7.08 -30.58 15.18
N ALA A 209 7.12 -29.48 15.94
CA ALA A 209 6.19 -29.24 17.05
C ALA A 209 4.74 -29.08 16.58
N VAL A 210 4.48 -28.28 15.53
CA VAL A 210 3.14 -28.11 14.97
C VAL A 210 2.61 -29.44 14.41
N ILE A 211 3.42 -30.19 13.66
CA ILE A 211 3.05 -31.52 13.15
C ILE A 211 2.79 -32.49 14.31
N ALA A 212 3.60 -32.45 15.37
CA ALA A 212 3.38 -33.29 16.54
C ALA A 212 2.10 -32.90 17.30
N ILE A 213 1.81 -31.60 17.47
CA ILE A 213 0.61 -31.12 18.15
C ILE A 213 -0.64 -31.42 17.33
N VAL A 214 -0.64 -31.11 16.03
CA VAL A 214 -1.75 -31.42 15.11
C VAL A 214 -1.90 -32.93 15.00
N GLY A 215 -0.80 -33.66 14.82
CA GLY A 215 -0.79 -35.12 14.79
C GLY A 215 -1.34 -35.72 16.09
N PHE A 216 -1.03 -35.16 17.25
CA PHE A 216 -1.58 -35.59 18.53
C PHE A 216 -3.08 -35.27 18.67
N LEU A 217 -3.48 -34.03 18.39
CA LEU A 217 -4.89 -33.58 18.48
C LEU A 217 -5.79 -34.35 17.53
N PHE A 218 -5.32 -34.59 16.31
CA PHE A 218 -6.09 -35.26 15.28
C PHE A 218 -5.81 -36.75 15.19
N SER A 219 -4.82 -37.32 15.91
CA SER A 219 -4.55 -38.77 15.94
C SER A 219 -5.81 -39.55 16.31
N GLY A 220 -6.49 -39.14 17.37
CA GLY A 220 -7.75 -39.78 17.79
C GLY A 220 -8.84 -39.66 16.72
N LEU A 221 -8.97 -38.49 16.08
CA LEU A 221 -9.92 -38.26 15.00
C LEU A 221 -9.59 -39.11 13.77
N PHE A 222 -8.33 -39.16 13.34
CA PHE A 222 -7.87 -39.94 12.19
C PHE A 222 -7.94 -41.44 12.44
N ILE A 223 -7.75 -41.91 13.67
CA ILE A 223 -7.96 -43.34 14.00
C ILE A 223 -9.45 -43.68 13.90
N LEU A 224 -10.34 -42.82 14.43
CA LEU A 224 -11.79 -43.00 14.30
C LEU A 224 -12.25 -42.94 12.85
N PHE A 225 -11.79 -41.94 12.11
CA PHE A 225 -12.12 -41.75 10.70
C PHE A 225 -11.54 -42.86 9.84
N GLY A 226 -10.29 -43.27 10.08
CA GLY A 226 -9.64 -44.39 9.43
C GLY A 226 -10.44 -45.67 9.64
N LYS A 227 -10.77 -46.04 10.89
CA LYS A 227 -11.59 -47.23 11.16
C LYS A 227 -12.97 -47.18 10.48
N GLY A 228 -13.56 -46.00 10.31
CA GLY A 228 -14.84 -45.83 9.60
C GLY A 228 -14.72 -45.88 8.08
N VAL A 229 -13.64 -45.32 7.52
CA VAL A 229 -13.45 -45.15 6.07
C VAL A 229 -12.78 -46.37 5.43
N THR A 230 -11.88 -47.07 6.12
CA THR A 230 -11.21 -48.28 5.61
C THR A 230 -12.20 -49.31 5.04
N PRO A 231 -13.27 -49.74 5.74
CA PRO A 231 -14.22 -50.70 5.15
C PRO A 231 -14.96 -50.15 3.93
N LEU A 232 -15.14 -48.83 3.85
CA LEU A 232 -15.81 -48.15 2.75
C LEU A 232 -14.90 -48.06 1.51
N LEU A 233 -13.59 -47.82 1.72
CA LEU A 233 -12.57 -47.90 0.68
C LEU A 233 -12.34 -49.32 0.21
N ASP A 234 -12.30 -50.30 1.11
CA ASP A 234 -12.15 -51.71 0.76
C ASP A 234 -13.34 -52.19 -0.08
N TRP A 235 -14.57 -51.81 0.29
CA TRP A 235 -15.75 -52.07 -0.51
C TRP A 235 -15.69 -51.40 -1.89
N TYR A 236 -15.23 -50.15 -1.97
CA TYR A 236 -15.08 -49.42 -3.23
C TYR A 236 -14.00 -50.03 -4.13
N ASN A 237 -12.85 -50.40 -3.57
CA ASN A 237 -11.76 -51.05 -4.30
C ASN A 237 -12.19 -52.44 -4.80
N ALA A 238 -12.88 -53.23 -3.99
CA ALA A 238 -13.43 -54.51 -4.43
C ALA A 238 -14.40 -54.36 -5.61
N LYS A 239 -15.25 -53.31 -5.60
CA LYS A 239 -16.12 -52.94 -6.72
C LYS A 239 -15.34 -52.54 -7.97
N LEU A 240 -14.25 -51.81 -7.79
CA LEU A 240 -13.38 -51.34 -8.88
C LEU A 240 -12.60 -52.49 -9.51
N ASP A 241 -12.09 -53.40 -8.70
CA ASP A 241 -11.39 -54.59 -9.15
C ASP A 241 -12.34 -55.55 -9.85
N GLU A 242 -13.58 -55.70 -9.37
CA GLU A 242 -14.63 -56.44 -10.09
C GLU A 242 -14.96 -55.79 -11.45
N ALA A 243 -15.05 -54.46 -11.52
CA ALA A 243 -15.27 -53.74 -12.77
C ALA A 243 -14.07 -53.87 -13.73
N ARG A 244 -12.84 -53.82 -13.23
CA ARG A 244 -11.61 -54.04 -14.02
C ARG A 244 -11.51 -55.47 -14.50
N ALA A 245 -11.84 -56.45 -13.68
CA ALA A 245 -11.85 -57.86 -14.06
C ALA A 245 -12.86 -58.11 -15.19
N ARG A 246 -14.07 -57.53 -15.11
CA ARG A 246 -15.06 -57.60 -16.19
C ARG A 246 -14.61 -56.88 -17.46
N GLN A 247 -13.91 -55.75 -17.33
CA GLN A 247 -13.33 -55.05 -18.48
C GLN A 247 -12.17 -55.85 -19.11
N LEU A 248 -11.36 -56.53 -18.31
CA LEU A 248 -10.28 -57.41 -18.78
C LEU A 248 -10.84 -58.67 -19.45
N GLU A 249 -11.88 -59.30 -18.90
CA GLU A 249 -12.58 -60.42 -19.55
C GLU A 249 -13.25 -59.98 -20.87
N GLN A 250 -13.81 -58.77 -20.93
CA GLN A 250 -14.35 -58.21 -22.17
C GLN A 250 -13.24 -57.81 -23.17
N ALA A 251 -12.10 -57.32 -22.68
CA ALA A 251 -10.94 -56.98 -23.50
C ALA A 251 -10.19 -58.23 -24.01
N GLU A 252 -10.14 -59.33 -23.26
CA GLU A 252 -9.62 -60.62 -23.74
C GLU A 252 -10.47 -61.20 -24.87
N VAL A 253 -11.76 -60.85 -24.92
CA VAL A 253 -12.65 -61.19 -26.04
C VAL A 253 -12.47 -60.24 -27.24
N GLU A 254 -11.83 -59.08 -27.08
CA GLU A 254 -11.78 -58.04 -28.12
C GLU A 254 -10.37 -57.47 -28.49
N SER A 255 -9.26 -57.83 -27.83
CA SER A 255 -7.96 -57.20 -28.12
C SER A 255 -6.90 -58.16 -28.68
N SER A 256 -6.86 -58.23 -30.01
CA SER A 256 -5.57 -58.10 -30.70
C SER A 256 -5.30 -56.58 -30.81
N TYR A 257 -4.21 -56.14 -30.17
CA TYR A 257 -3.60 -54.79 -30.26
C TYR A 257 -4.39 -53.61 -29.72
N ILE A 258 -4.15 -53.21 -28.46
CA ILE A 258 -3.95 -51.80 -28.11
C ILE A 258 -2.81 -51.68 -27.08
N ASP A 259 -1.73 -51.02 -27.50
CA ASP A 259 -0.60 -50.59 -26.69
C ASP A 259 -1.01 -49.38 -25.84
N PHE A 260 -1.17 -49.59 -24.52
CA PHE A 260 -1.35 -48.52 -23.56
C PHE A 260 0.02 -48.09 -23.01
N SER A 261 0.61 -47.09 -23.65
CA SER A 261 1.62 -46.26 -23.01
C SER A 261 0.93 -45.43 -21.91
N MET A 262 1.03 -45.91 -20.67
CA MET A 262 0.71 -45.12 -19.48
C MET A 262 1.67 -43.95 -19.40
N GLN A 263 1.21 -42.80 -19.89
CA GLN A 263 1.85 -41.51 -19.64
C GLN A 263 1.48 -41.10 -18.21
N ASP A 264 2.34 -41.50 -17.26
CA ASP A 264 2.39 -40.98 -15.89
C ASP A 264 2.79 -39.50 -15.94
N GLY A 265 1.81 -38.66 -16.29
CA GLY A 265 1.85 -37.23 -16.08
C GLY A 265 1.13 -36.94 -14.79
N THR A 266 1.89 -36.67 -13.72
CA THR A 266 1.44 -35.94 -12.53
C THR A 266 0.86 -34.60 -12.98
N ARG A 267 -0.39 -34.62 -13.43
CA ARG A 267 -1.21 -33.43 -13.64
C ARG A 267 -1.48 -32.86 -12.26
N ILE A 268 -0.58 -31.95 -11.88
CA ILE A 268 -0.83 -30.88 -10.93
C ILE A 268 -2.26 -30.39 -11.19
N PHE A 269 -3.01 -30.18 -10.12
CA PHE A 269 -4.42 -29.80 -10.02
C PHE A 269 -4.75 -28.48 -10.78
N GLY A 270 -4.52 -28.44 -12.08
CA GLY A 270 -5.02 -27.42 -12.98
C GLY A 270 -6.49 -27.76 -13.19
N ALA A 271 -7.37 -27.12 -12.41
CA ALA A 271 -8.79 -27.13 -12.69
C ALA A 271 -9.00 -26.61 -14.12
N THR A 272 -9.14 -27.54 -15.06
CA THR A 272 -9.62 -27.27 -16.41
C THR A 272 -11.10 -26.91 -16.26
N PHE A 273 -11.37 -25.65 -15.93
CA PHE A 273 -12.73 -25.14 -15.86
C PHE A 273 -13.38 -25.37 -17.22
N SER A 274 -14.55 -25.99 -17.22
CA SER A 274 -15.28 -26.16 -18.48
C SER A 274 -15.60 -24.78 -19.06
N HIS A 275 -15.66 -24.65 -20.38
CA HIS A 275 -15.99 -23.39 -21.05
C HIS A 275 -17.30 -22.78 -20.47
N ASN A 276 -18.23 -23.61 -20.03
CA ASN A 276 -19.47 -23.19 -19.39
C ASN A 276 -19.27 -22.49 -18.03
N GLU A 277 -18.34 -22.96 -17.20
CA GLU A 277 -17.99 -22.34 -15.91
C GLU A 277 -17.30 -20.98 -16.12
N LEU A 278 -16.49 -20.86 -17.16
CA LEU A 278 -15.91 -19.60 -17.62
C LEU A 278 -16.99 -18.60 -18.04
N PHE A 279 -18.01 -19.01 -18.80
CA PHE A 279 -19.11 -18.15 -19.21
C PHE A 279 -19.99 -17.71 -18.03
N ILE A 280 -20.23 -18.58 -17.04
CA ILE A 280 -20.98 -18.26 -15.83
C ILE A 280 -20.21 -17.23 -14.98
N MET A 281 -18.90 -17.42 -14.78
CA MET A 281 -18.05 -16.48 -14.05
C MET A 281 -17.93 -15.12 -14.77
N LEU A 282 -17.89 -15.13 -16.10
CA LEU A 282 -17.89 -13.92 -16.93
C LEU A 282 -19.24 -13.18 -16.84
N GLY A 283 -20.36 -13.92 -16.85
CA GLY A 283 -21.70 -13.35 -16.64
C GLY A 283 -21.87 -12.70 -15.27
N ILE A 284 -21.37 -13.35 -14.20
CA ILE A 284 -21.37 -12.79 -12.84
C ILE A 284 -20.49 -11.53 -12.77
N SER A 285 -19.30 -11.56 -13.38
CA SER A 285 -18.38 -10.42 -13.41
C SER A 285 -18.96 -9.21 -14.16
N ILE A 286 -19.62 -9.43 -15.30
CA ILE A 286 -20.33 -8.37 -16.05
C ILE A 286 -21.49 -7.82 -15.21
N THR A 287 -22.24 -8.67 -14.51
CA THR A 287 -23.36 -8.25 -13.67
C THR A 287 -22.89 -7.38 -12.51
N ILE A 288 -21.77 -7.74 -11.86
CA ILE A 288 -21.15 -6.94 -10.80
C ILE A 288 -20.64 -5.61 -11.35
N LEU A 289 -19.97 -5.61 -12.51
CA LEU A 289 -19.46 -4.41 -13.16
C LEU A 289 -20.59 -3.44 -13.53
N VAL A 290 -21.66 -3.94 -14.15
CA VAL A 290 -22.85 -3.15 -14.50
C VAL A 290 -23.52 -2.59 -13.24
N SER A 291 -23.68 -3.43 -12.19
CA SER A 291 -24.24 -2.99 -10.91
C SER A 291 -23.39 -1.89 -10.27
N PHE A 292 -22.07 -2.02 -10.28
CA PHE A 292 -21.13 -1.03 -9.78
C PHE A 292 -21.20 0.29 -10.58
N ILE A 293 -21.25 0.23 -11.91
CA ILE A 293 -21.39 1.41 -12.79
C ILE A 293 -22.72 2.13 -12.51
N LEU A 294 -23.82 1.38 -12.34
CA LEU A 294 -25.13 1.95 -12.02
C LEU A 294 -25.13 2.63 -10.64
N ILE A 295 -24.52 2.01 -9.64
CA ILE A 295 -24.37 2.60 -8.29
C ILE A 295 -23.48 3.85 -8.35
N ALA A 296 -22.36 3.82 -9.07
CA ALA A 296 -21.46 4.96 -9.24
C ALA A 296 -22.12 6.12 -10.00
N ARG A 297 -22.96 5.83 -11.01
CA ARG A 297 -23.75 6.85 -11.72
C ARG A 297 -24.83 7.47 -10.83
N ARG A 298 -25.49 6.69 -9.97
CA ARG A 298 -26.48 7.22 -9.00
C ARG A 298 -25.83 8.15 -7.98
N ARG A 299 -24.60 7.88 -7.54
CA ARG A 299 -23.86 8.75 -6.61
C ARG A 299 -23.44 10.11 -7.20
N LYS A 300 -23.27 10.22 -8.54
CA LYS A 300 -22.94 11.50 -9.19
C LYS A 300 -24.12 12.48 -9.24
N LYS A 301 -25.38 12.00 -9.24
CA LYS A 301 -26.56 12.87 -9.26
C LYS A 301 -26.87 13.54 -7.91
N GLY A 302 -26.35 13.02 -6.80
CA GLY A 302 -26.56 13.60 -5.47
C GLY A 302 -25.45 14.55 -4.98
N ARG A 303 -24.42 14.82 -5.78
CA ARG A 303 -23.22 15.58 -5.35
C ARG A 303 -23.00 16.91 -6.07
N LEU A 304 -23.95 17.36 -6.88
CA LEU A 304 -23.87 18.64 -7.61
C LEU A 304 -24.35 19.86 -6.80
N LEU A 305 -24.77 19.69 -5.54
CA LEU A 305 -25.29 20.80 -4.73
C LEU A 305 -24.34 21.32 -3.64
N ASP A 306 -23.13 20.77 -3.48
CA ASP A 306 -22.34 21.05 -2.26
C ASP A 306 -20.82 21.08 -2.45
N LYS A 307 -20.34 21.46 -3.64
CA LYS A 307 -18.90 21.67 -3.90
C LYS A 307 -18.68 23.04 -4.52
N ASP A 308 -18.84 24.09 -3.71
CA ASP A 308 -18.32 25.43 -4.04
C ASP A 308 -17.54 26.10 -2.89
N LEU A 309 -17.19 25.36 -1.84
CA LEU A 309 -16.39 25.90 -0.74
C LEU A 309 -15.30 24.92 -0.33
N GLY A 310 -14.05 25.33 -0.55
CA GLY A 310 -12.87 24.70 0.03
C GLY A 310 -12.06 23.90 -0.97
N ASN A 311 -11.08 24.57 -1.60
CA ASN A 311 -9.70 24.09 -1.64
C ASN A 311 -8.81 25.10 -2.36
N THR A 312 -8.49 26.20 -1.68
CA THR A 312 -7.35 27.02 -2.02
C THR A 312 -6.63 27.41 -0.74
N PHE A 313 -5.72 26.56 -0.24
CA PHE A 313 -4.59 27.04 0.55
C PHE A 313 -3.37 26.14 0.32
N LEU A 314 -2.44 26.72 -0.45
CA LEU A 314 -1.04 26.33 -0.58
C LEU A 314 -0.33 26.56 0.76
N SER A 315 0.45 25.58 1.20
CA SER A 315 1.40 25.75 2.30
C SER A 315 2.82 25.73 1.75
N THR A 316 3.29 26.90 1.31
CA THR A 316 4.68 27.15 0.92
C THR A 316 5.52 27.36 2.18
N GLY A 317 6.24 26.33 2.62
CA GLY A 317 7.37 26.49 3.53
C GLY A 317 8.59 27.01 2.77
N ARG A 318 8.95 28.28 2.94
CA ARG A 318 10.32 28.77 2.67
C ARG A 318 10.60 30.09 3.38
N THR A 319 11.48 30.01 4.37
CA THR A 319 12.23 31.10 4.97
C THR A 319 13.15 31.76 3.94
N LYS A 320 13.02 33.07 3.70
CA LYS A 320 14.12 33.96 3.28
C LYS A 320 13.92 35.38 3.82
N LYS A 321 15.01 35.93 4.38
CA LYS A 321 15.13 37.28 4.96
C LYS A 321 15.04 38.41 3.92
N LYS A 322 14.39 39.49 4.36
CA LYS A 322 14.46 40.95 4.02
C LYS A 322 14.69 41.38 2.56
N LYS A 323 13.67 42.05 2.01
CA LYS A 323 13.77 43.41 1.43
C LYS A 323 12.48 44.17 1.71
N GLU A 324 12.61 45.35 2.33
CA GLU A 324 11.54 46.34 2.47
C GLU A 324 11.01 46.74 1.09
N LYS A 325 9.71 46.56 0.85
CA LYS A 325 8.94 47.36 -0.11
C LYS A 325 7.56 47.61 0.47
N GLN A 326 7.13 48.85 0.29
CA GLN A 326 5.95 49.47 0.87
C GLN A 326 4.65 48.74 0.54
N LEU A 327 3.74 48.86 1.50
CA LEU A 327 2.53 48.09 1.74
C LEU A 327 1.40 48.51 0.81
N VAL A 328 0.89 47.57 0.03
CA VAL A 328 -0.50 47.53 -0.40
C VAL A 328 -0.98 46.15 0.05
N TYR A 329 -1.67 46.12 1.18
CA TYR A 329 -2.02 44.90 1.93
C TYR A 329 -3.26 44.25 1.31
N ASP A 330 -3.16 42.95 1.03
CA ASP A 330 -4.23 42.11 0.49
C ASP A 330 -4.94 41.41 1.65
N TYR A 331 -6.25 41.20 1.58
CA TYR A 331 -7.11 40.83 2.73
C TYR A 331 -6.80 39.45 3.36
N SER A 332 -5.85 38.70 2.81
CA SER A 332 -5.25 37.50 3.42
C SER A 332 -4.34 37.79 4.61
N ASP A 333 -3.87 39.03 4.77
CA ASP A 333 -2.79 39.37 5.70
C ASP A 333 -3.23 39.52 7.16
N ALA A 334 -4.49 39.89 7.43
CA ALA A 334 -4.99 40.08 8.81
C ALA A 334 -4.87 38.81 9.67
N PHE A 335 -5.09 37.63 9.07
CA PHE A 335 -4.88 36.34 9.73
C PHE A 335 -3.41 36.10 10.10
N ASP A 336 -2.50 36.47 9.21
CA ASP A 336 -1.06 36.31 9.43
C ASP A 336 -0.53 37.31 10.45
N VAL A 337 -1.10 38.52 10.53
CA VAL A 337 -0.74 39.53 11.53
C VAL A 337 -1.00 39.02 12.95
N VAL A 338 -2.20 38.50 13.22
CA VAL A 338 -2.57 37.98 14.55
C VAL A 338 -1.68 36.79 14.95
N ARG A 339 -1.45 35.82 14.04
CA ARG A 339 -0.56 34.67 14.31
C ARG A 339 0.87 35.10 14.57
N THR A 340 1.37 36.05 13.78
CA THR A 340 2.75 36.53 13.89
C THR A 340 2.95 37.32 15.19
N ALA A 341 2.00 38.18 15.56
CA ALA A 341 2.04 38.94 16.80
C ALA A 341 1.99 38.03 18.03
N TYR A 342 1.06 37.06 18.05
CA TYR A 342 0.95 36.10 19.15
C TYR A 342 2.22 35.25 19.30
N LYS A 343 2.79 34.76 18.19
CA LYS A 343 4.02 33.96 18.24
C LYS A 343 5.19 34.75 18.83
N LYS A 344 5.37 36.01 18.42
CA LYS A 344 6.40 36.88 18.99
C LYS A 344 6.18 37.12 20.48
N PHE A 345 4.93 37.37 20.88
CA PHE A 345 4.57 37.53 22.28
C PHE A 345 4.92 36.27 23.12
N GLU A 346 4.66 35.07 22.60
CA GLU A 346 5.00 33.80 23.27
C GLU A 346 6.52 33.59 23.37
N GLU A 347 7.28 33.90 22.32
CA GLU A 347 8.75 33.86 22.33
C GLU A 347 9.34 34.86 23.35
N GLU A 348 8.81 36.08 23.42
CA GLU A 348 9.24 37.09 24.39
C GLU A 348 8.86 36.71 25.82
N ALA A 349 7.67 36.15 26.05
CA ALA A 349 7.26 35.65 27.36
C ALA A 349 8.17 34.53 27.84
N GLN A 350 8.60 33.65 26.93
CA GLN A 350 9.59 32.60 27.23
C GLN A 350 10.94 33.20 27.65
N TYR A 351 11.40 34.26 26.98
CA TYR A 351 12.63 34.97 27.33
C TYR A 351 12.53 35.66 28.70
N SER A 352 11.36 36.21 29.02
CA SER A 352 11.06 36.85 30.31
C SER A 352 10.69 35.87 31.44
N LYS A 353 10.97 34.57 31.27
CA LYS A 353 10.73 33.49 32.26
C LYS A 353 9.26 33.34 32.68
N VAL A 354 8.32 33.76 31.83
CA VAL A 354 6.88 33.61 32.03
C VAL A 354 6.25 32.79 30.89
N PRO A 355 6.77 31.58 30.58
CA PRO A 355 6.26 30.79 29.47
C PRO A 355 4.86 30.20 29.74
N ARG A 356 4.19 29.84 28.65
CA ARG A 356 3.01 28.96 28.68
C ARG A 356 3.45 27.52 28.97
N LEU A 357 2.70 26.81 29.82
CA LEU A 357 2.98 25.41 30.12
C LEU A 357 2.44 24.47 29.03
N GLU A 358 3.02 23.27 28.89
CA GLU A 358 2.48 22.25 27.98
C GLU A 358 1.07 21.83 28.42
N GLY A 359 0.14 21.80 27.47
CA GLY A 359 -1.27 21.47 27.72
C GLY A 359 -2.13 22.65 28.19
N GLU A 360 -1.54 23.80 28.53
CA GLU A 360 -2.26 24.99 28.97
C GLU A 360 -2.85 25.77 27.79
N THR A 361 -4.12 26.17 27.90
CA THR A 361 -4.78 27.05 26.92
C THR A 361 -4.33 28.50 27.08
N VAL A 362 -4.53 29.34 26.07
CA VAL A 362 -4.16 30.77 26.13
C VAL A 362 -4.92 31.49 27.25
N LYS A 363 -6.20 31.14 27.44
CA LYS A 363 -7.05 31.71 28.50
C LYS A 363 -6.54 31.33 29.89
N GLU A 364 -6.21 30.05 30.10
CA GLU A 364 -5.65 29.56 31.37
C GLU A 364 -4.30 30.22 31.66
N TRP A 365 -3.44 30.34 30.64
CA TRP A 365 -2.14 30.99 30.78
C TRP A 365 -2.25 32.46 31.19
N PHE A 366 -3.10 33.24 30.52
CA PHE A 366 -3.31 34.64 30.85
C PHE A 366 -3.94 34.81 32.24
N SER A 367 -4.84 33.90 32.63
CA SER A 367 -5.43 33.88 33.97
C SER A 367 -4.38 33.56 35.05
N ARG A 368 -3.50 32.58 34.82
CA ARG A 368 -2.43 32.20 35.75
C ARG A 368 -1.44 33.33 35.97
N MET A 369 -1.12 34.09 34.91
CA MET A 369 -0.21 35.24 34.99
C MET A 369 -0.89 36.52 35.49
N ASN A 370 -2.20 36.48 35.72
CA ASN A 370 -2.99 37.63 36.14
C ASN A 370 -2.90 38.84 35.18
N TRP A 371 -2.83 38.57 33.87
CA TRP A 371 -2.76 39.61 32.82
C TRP A 371 -4.13 40.20 32.44
N GLY A 372 -5.19 39.80 33.12
CA GLY A 372 -6.56 40.23 32.88
C GLY A 372 -7.32 39.35 31.90
N HIS A 373 -8.65 39.45 31.94
CA HIS A 373 -9.56 38.72 31.05
C HIS A 373 -10.10 39.68 29.99
N ASN A 374 -9.55 39.63 28.78
CA ASN A 374 -10.07 40.38 27.63
C ASN A 374 -10.74 39.40 26.66
N GLU A 375 -12.06 39.28 26.74
CA GLU A 375 -12.84 38.37 25.88
C GLU A 375 -12.68 38.68 24.40
N VAL A 376 -12.51 39.95 24.04
CA VAL A 376 -12.30 40.39 22.66
C VAL A 376 -10.98 39.84 22.13
N LEU A 377 -9.91 39.92 22.92
CA LEU A 377 -8.60 39.37 22.57
C LEU A 377 -8.69 37.85 22.33
N PHE A 378 -9.34 37.11 23.23
CA PHE A 378 -9.43 35.66 23.09
C PHE A 378 -10.32 35.23 21.92
N ASN A 379 -11.43 35.93 21.68
CA ASN A 379 -12.30 35.65 20.55
C ASN A 379 -11.58 35.86 19.22
N THR A 380 -10.80 36.94 19.08
CA THR A 380 -9.99 37.18 17.87
C THR A 380 -8.95 36.08 17.67
N TYR A 381 -8.28 35.63 18.73
CA TYR A 381 -7.34 34.51 18.64
C TYR A 381 -8.01 33.18 18.26
N ASP A 382 -9.15 32.85 18.87
CA ASP A 382 -9.89 31.61 18.61
C ASP A 382 -10.42 31.59 17.17
N LYS A 383 -10.89 32.72 16.62
CA LYS A 383 -11.28 32.86 15.19
C LYS A 383 -10.13 32.45 14.26
N VAL A 384 -8.91 32.91 14.54
CA VAL A 384 -7.71 32.64 13.73
C VAL A 384 -7.18 31.21 13.92
N ARG A 385 -7.32 30.65 15.12
CA ARG A 385 -6.85 29.29 15.46
C ARG A 385 -7.74 28.21 14.87
N TYR A 386 -9.05 28.36 15.01
CA TYR A 386 -10.02 27.36 14.56
C TYR A 386 -10.56 27.64 13.15
N GLY A 387 -10.14 28.74 12.51
CA GLY A 387 -10.45 29.05 11.12
C GLY A 387 -11.94 29.28 10.86
N SER A 388 -12.71 29.62 11.90
CA SER A 388 -14.16 29.66 11.82
C SER A 388 -14.70 30.96 11.18
N HIS A 389 -13.94 32.07 11.21
CA HIS A 389 -14.38 33.37 10.72
C HIS A 389 -13.21 34.25 10.24
N SER A 390 -13.46 35.16 9.30
CA SER A 390 -12.55 36.23 8.89
C SER A 390 -12.41 37.28 9.98
N VAL A 391 -11.17 37.59 10.37
CA VAL A 391 -10.84 38.70 11.29
C VAL A 391 -10.74 39.99 10.49
N THR A 392 -11.40 41.05 10.94
CA THR A 392 -11.29 42.37 10.28
C THR A 392 -9.95 43.02 10.62
N GLU A 393 -9.51 43.99 9.81
CA GLU A 393 -8.25 44.72 10.06
C GLU A 393 -8.27 45.44 11.42
N GLU A 394 -9.40 46.04 11.78
CA GLU A 394 -9.61 46.68 13.08
C GLU A 394 -9.48 45.69 14.25
N GLU A 395 -10.08 44.49 14.13
CA GLU A 395 -9.95 43.44 15.13
C GLU A 395 -8.49 42.96 15.27
N GLY A 396 -7.78 42.85 14.14
CA GLY A 396 -6.36 42.49 14.10
C GLY A 396 -5.47 43.52 14.77
N SER A 397 -5.64 44.81 14.45
CA SER A 397 -4.87 45.90 15.07
C SER A 397 -5.16 46.02 16.57
N HIS A 398 -6.44 45.94 16.98
CA HIS A 398 -6.81 45.96 18.40
C HIS A 398 -6.18 44.77 19.16
N PHE A 399 -6.11 43.59 18.55
CA PHE A 399 -5.44 42.43 19.14
C PHE A 399 -3.95 42.67 19.37
N VAL A 400 -3.26 43.27 18.40
CA VAL A 400 -1.83 43.61 18.52
C VAL A 400 -1.61 44.65 19.62
N ASP A 401 -2.42 45.70 19.67
CA ASP A 401 -2.30 46.76 20.67
C ASP A 401 -2.51 46.24 22.09
N GLU A 402 -3.47 45.33 22.30
CA GLU A 402 -3.72 44.71 23.60
C GLU A 402 -2.56 43.79 24.02
N LEU A 403 -2.02 42.96 23.12
CA LEU A 403 -0.81 42.18 23.41
C LEU A 403 0.38 43.08 23.75
N ASP A 404 0.53 44.20 23.06
CA ASP A 404 1.60 45.16 23.30
C ASP A 404 1.48 45.87 24.65
N LYS A 405 0.25 46.20 25.10
CA LYS A 405 0.03 46.72 26.46
C LYS A 405 0.43 45.69 27.52
N ILE A 406 0.02 44.43 27.35
CA ILE A 406 0.36 43.35 28.29
C ILE A 406 1.87 43.15 28.32
N ARG A 407 2.51 43.12 27.15
CA ARG A 407 3.97 43.03 27.02
C ARG A 407 4.67 44.15 27.77
N HIS A 408 4.29 45.41 27.53
CA HIS A 408 4.93 46.57 28.15
C HIS A 408 4.78 46.59 29.68
N ASN A 409 3.63 46.13 30.19
CA ASN A 409 3.35 46.11 31.62
C ASN A 409 4.06 44.96 32.35
N ASN A 410 4.24 43.81 31.69
CA ASN A 410 4.65 42.58 32.38
C ASN A 410 6.05 42.08 32.02
N PHE A 411 6.60 42.45 30.85
CA PHE A 411 7.90 41.94 30.40
C PHE A 411 9.06 42.90 30.68
N LYS A 412 8.78 44.08 31.27
CA LYS A 412 9.83 44.99 31.74
C LYS A 412 10.40 44.51 33.07
N ASN A 413 11.44 43.69 32.98
CA ASN A 413 12.57 43.59 33.92
C ASN A 413 13.53 42.52 33.37
N ASN A 414 14.60 42.95 32.68
CA ASN A 414 15.90 42.29 32.47
C ASN A 414 16.58 42.87 31.21
N VAL A 415 16.91 44.17 31.23
CA VAL A 415 18.05 44.69 30.47
C VAL A 415 19.15 44.98 31.46
#